data_AF-A0A2A4N3C4-F1
#
_entry.id   AF-A0A2A4N3C4-F1
#
_cell.length_a   1.000
_cell.length_b   1.000
_cell.length_c   1.000
_cell.angle_alpha   90.00
_cell.angle_beta   90.00
_cell.angle_gamma   90.00
#
_symmetry.space_group_name_H-M   'P 1'
#
loop_
_entity.id
_entity.type
_entity.pdbx_description
1 polymer ?
#
loop_
_entity_poly.entity_id
_entity_poly.type
_entity_poly.pdbx_seq_one_letter_code
_entity_poly.pdbx_strand_id
1 'polypeptide(L)' 'MQNLEKRPVAPVLRAMKIGDIEEYPRSQHQSIRSTASDIYIMYGKKFTRQISKNGVTVKRIV' A
#
# COMPACT_ATOMS: atom_id res chain seq x y z
N MET A 1 14.51 10.88 -11.41
CA MET A 1 13.87 10.50 -10.12
C MET A 1 12.37 10.53 -10.35
N GLN A 2 11.66 9.40 -10.23
CA GLN A 2 10.19 9.40 -10.31
C GLN A 2 9.64 10.13 -9.07
N ASN A 3 8.80 11.13 -9.30
CA ASN A 3 8.22 11.94 -8.23
C ASN A 3 7.04 11.15 -7.63
N LEU A 4 7.28 10.37 -6.58
CA LEU A 4 6.23 9.61 -5.90
C LEU A 4 5.35 10.57 -5.08
N GLU A 5 4.15 10.83 -5.59
CA GLU A 5 3.18 11.70 -4.92
C GLU A 5 2.53 11.01 -3.72
N LYS A 6 2.24 11.78 -2.67
CA LYS A 6 1.47 11.28 -1.53
C LYS A 6 0.02 11.08 -1.97
N ARG A 7 -0.43 9.82 -2.02
CA ARG A 7 -1.82 9.46 -2.34
C ARG A 7 -2.55 8.96 -1.09
N PRO A 8 -3.89 9.07 -1.05
CA PRO A 8 -4.68 8.55 0.06
C PRO A 8 -4.62 7.01 0.08
N VAL A 9 -3.98 6.46 1.11
CA VAL A 9 -3.66 5.02 1.21
C VAL A 9 -4.93 4.15 1.31
N ALA A 10 -5.87 4.50 2.18
CA ALA A 10 -7.05 3.67 2.46
C ALA A 10 -7.97 3.43 1.25
N PRO A 11 -8.43 4.45 0.50
CA PRO A 11 -9.30 4.22 -0.65
C PRO A 11 -8.58 3.44 -1.76
N VAL A 12 -7.28 3.70 -1.97
CA VAL A 12 -6.49 3.01 -3.00
C VAL A 12 -6.34 1.54 -2.63
N LEU A 13 -5.83 1.22 -1.43
CA LEU A 13 -5.68 -0.18 -1.00
C LEU A 13 -7.02 -0.94 -1.00
N ARG A 14 -8.13 -0.27 -0.66
CA ARG A 14 -9.47 -0.88 -0.72
C ARG A 14 -9.90 -1.18 -2.15
N ALA A 15 -9.54 -0.35 -3.12
CA ALA A 15 -9.87 -0.53 -4.53
C ALA A 15 -8.99 -1.58 -5.25
N MET A 16 -7.80 -1.87 -4.74
CA MET A 16 -6.86 -2.83 -5.36
C MET A 16 -7.48 -4.23 -5.53
N LYS A 17 -7.28 -4.77 -6.73
CA LYS A 17 -7.54 -6.15 -7.14
C LYS A 17 -6.29 -7.02 -6.93
N ILE A 18 -6.48 -8.33 -6.82
CA ILE A 18 -5.36 -9.26 -6.63
C ILE A 18 -4.39 -9.14 -7.81
N GLY A 19 -3.10 -8.99 -7.51
CA GLY A 19 -2.06 -8.75 -8.50
C GLY A 19 -1.67 -7.28 -8.66
N ASP A 20 -2.54 -6.34 -8.29
CA ASP A 20 -2.26 -4.90 -8.39
C ASP A 20 -1.06 -4.50 -7.52
N ILE A 21 -0.31 -3.53 -8.01
CA ILE A 21 0.87 -2.96 -7.37
C ILE A 21 0.72 -1.44 -7.32
N GLU A 22 0.97 -0.86 -6.16
CA GLU A 22 0.98 0.58 -5.94
C GLU A 22 2.25 1.02 -5.23
N GLU A 23 2.74 2.19 -5.57
CA GLU A 23 3.98 2.75 -5.01
C GLU A 23 3.70 4.05 -4.27
N TYR A 24 4.32 4.18 -3.11
CA TYR A 24 4.16 5.33 -2.23
C TYR A 24 5.51 5.88 -1.79
N PRO A 25 5.60 7.18 -1.47
CA PRO A 25 6.78 7.72 -0.83
C PRO A 25 7.04 7.04 0.52
N ARG A 26 8.31 6.86 0.86
CA ARG A 26 8.74 6.17 2.10
C ARG A 26 8.15 6.76 3.38
N SER A 27 7.85 8.07 3.37
CA SER A 27 7.19 8.76 4.49
C SER A 27 5.81 8.20 4.84
N GLN A 28 5.13 7.51 3.93
CA GLN A 28 3.81 6.91 4.18
C GLN A 28 3.88 5.46 4.69
N HIS A 29 5.08 4.88 4.89
CA HIS A 29 5.24 3.49 5.31
C HIS A 29 4.38 3.10 6.52
N GLN A 30 4.37 3.94 7.56
CA GLN A 30 3.61 3.65 8.78
C GLN A 30 2.10 3.67 8.53
N SER A 31 1.61 4.63 7.74
CA SER A 31 0.19 4.74 7.34
C SER A 31 -0.23 3.55 6.48
N ILE A 32 0.60 3.14 5.50
CA ILE A 32 0.41 1.93 4.71
C ILE A 32 0.31 0.71 5.61
N ARG A 33 1.16 0.63 6.63
CA ARG A 33 1.15 -0.50 7.55
C ARG A 33 -0.14 -0.62 8.34
N SER A 34 -0.55 0.44 9.02
CA SER A 34 -1.80 0.42 9.80
C SER A 34 -3.00 0.17 8.91
N THR A 35 -3.08 0.90 7.79
CA THR A 35 -4.21 0.81 6.86
C THR A 35 -4.34 -0.59 6.24
N ALA A 36 -3.23 -1.22 5.83
CA ALA A 36 -3.27 -2.58 5.30
C ALA A 36 -3.76 -3.60 6.34
N SER A 37 -3.39 -3.42 7.61
CA SER A 37 -3.90 -4.24 8.72
C SER A 37 -5.39 -4.02 8.95
N ASP A 38 -5.86 -2.77 8.96
CA ASP A 38 -7.27 -2.44 9.13
C ASP A 38 -8.13 -3.03 8.00
N ILE A 39 -7.65 -2.93 6.74
CA ILE A 39 -8.36 -3.50 5.59
C ILE A 39 -8.36 -5.03 5.64
N TYR A 40 -7.30 -5.67 6.14
CA TYR A 40 -7.32 -7.11 6.37
C TYR A 40 -8.40 -7.51 7.37
N ILE A 41 -8.50 -6.80 8.50
CA ILE A 41 -9.50 -7.09 9.55
C ILE A 41 -10.92 -6.85 9.02
N MET A 42 -11.17 -5.75 8.31
CA MET A 42 -12.51 -5.38 7.83
C MET A 42 -12.98 -6.15 6.60
N TYR A 43 -12.07 -6.49 5.69
CA TYR A 43 -12.41 -6.98 4.34
C TYR A 43 -11.68 -8.27 3.95
N GLY A 44 -10.83 -8.83 4.81
CA GLY A 44 -10.03 -10.02 4.51
C GLY A 44 -8.89 -9.80 3.51
N LYS A 45 -8.62 -8.55 3.11
CA LYS A 45 -7.64 -8.21 2.08
C LYS A 45 -6.20 -8.20 2.61
N LYS A 46 -5.34 -9.11 2.14
CA LYS A 46 -3.88 -9.15 2.41
C LYS A 46 -3.00 -8.42 1.39
N PHE A 47 -1.94 -7.76 1.88
CA PHE A 47 -0.97 -7.03 1.06
C PHE A 47 0.44 -7.43 1.44
N THR A 48 1.32 -7.54 0.44
CA THR A 48 2.78 -7.56 0.65
C THR A 48 3.33 -6.16 0.47
N ARG A 49 4.38 -5.83 1.23
CA ARG A 49 5.01 -4.51 1.17
C ARG A 49 6.51 -4.70 1.05
N GLN A 50 7.14 -3.95 0.17
CA GLN A 50 8.58 -3.92 0.00
C GLN A 50 9.06 -2.48 0.13
N ILE A 51 10.00 -2.26 1.04
CA ILE A 51 10.60 -0.94 1.27
C ILE A 51 11.89 -0.87 0.46
N SER A 52 12.03 0.16 -0.36
CA SER A 52 13.24 0.45 -1.12
C SER A 52 13.82 1.82 -0.73
N LYS A 53 14.95 2.19 -1.33
CA LYS A 53 15.48 3.57 -1.20
C LYS A 53 14.54 4.61 -1.81
N ASN A 54 13.74 4.21 -2.80
CA ASN A 54 12.89 5.11 -3.57
C ASN A 54 11.48 5.25 -2.98
N GLY A 55 10.96 4.22 -2.31
CA GLY A 55 9.59 4.25 -1.77
C GLY A 55 9.17 2.96 -1.08
N VAL A 56 7.85 2.80 -0.95
CA VAL A 56 7.20 1.57 -0.48
C VAL A 56 6.32 1.06 -1.61
N THR A 57 6.62 -0.13 -2.09
CA THR A 57 5.78 -0.85 -3.05
C THR A 57 4.82 -1.74 -2.27
N VAL A 58 3.54 -1.67 -2.58
CA VAL A 58 2.46 -2.46 -1.97
C VAL A 58 1.83 -3.30 -3.05
N LYS A 59 1.75 -4.61 -2.85
CA LYS A 59 1.09 -5.53 -3.77
C LYS A 59 -0.06 -6.24 -3.08
N ARG A 60 -1.19 -6.30 -3.77
CA ARG A 60 -2.38 -7.02 -3.32
C ARG A 60 -2.22 -8.52 -3.61
N ILE A 61 -2.34 -9.37 -2.59
CA ILE A 61 -2.09 -10.82 -2.75
C ILE A 61 -3.28 -11.75 -2.47
N VAL A 62 -4.19 -11.42 -1.54
CA VAL A 62 -5.35 -12.28 -1.19
C VAL A 62 -6.55 -11.49 -0.78
#